data_AF-A0A7C0UYI7-F1
#
_entry.id   AF-A0A7C0UYI7-F1
#
_cell.length_a   1.000
_cell.length_b   1.000
_cell.length_c   1.000
_cell.angle_alpha   90.00
_cell.angle_beta   90.00
_cell.angle_gamma   90.00
#
_symmetry.space_group_name_H-M   'P 1'
#
loop_
_entity.id
_entity.type
_entity.pdbx_description
1 polymer ?
#
loop_
_entity_poly.entity_id
_entity_poly.type
_entity_poly.pdbx_seq_one_letter_code
_entity_poly.pdbx_strand_id
1 'polypeptide(L)'
;MLPAAHYNSPKEPNKVLTLYEDSLGAFKWILLTQNSSLNYFSNENREIVISCLKSSCTIRIKGEGYKLNVKDVIYIPPGSEKD
;
A
#
# COMPACT_ATOMS: atom_id res chain seq x y z
N MET A 1 24.48 13.70 3.02
CA MET A 1 23.61 13.03 4.00
C MET A 1 22.22 12.96 3.41
N LEU A 2 21.67 11.76 3.21
CA LEU A 2 20.23 11.65 2.95
C LEU A 2 19.51 12.10 4.23
N PRO A 3 18.48 12.96 4.15
CA PRO A 3 17.65 13.25 5.31
C PRO A 3 17.13 11.93 5.88
N ALA A 4 17.18 11.78 7.21
CA ALA A 4 16.64 10.59 7.86
C ALA A 4 15.16 10.48 7.50
N ALA A 5 14.80 9.53 6.65
CA ALA A 5 13.44 9.25 6.24
C ALA A 5 12.69 8.60 7.42
N HIS A 6 12.32 9.41 8.39
CA HIS A 6 11.48 9.03 9.50
C HIS A 6 10.09 9.61 9.28
N TYR A 7 9.08 8.74 9.34
CA TYR A 7 7.69 9.16 9.28
C TYR A 7 6.96 8.60 10.49
N ASN A 8 6.13 9.44 11.10
CA ASN A 8 5.32 9.03 12.23
C ASN A 8 4.30 7.98 11.79
N SER A 9 4.06 6.98 12.62
CA SER A 9 2.99 6.02 12.36
C SER A 9 1.63 6.73 12.31
N PRO A 10 0.76 6.41 11.33
CA PRO A 10 -0.60 6.93 11.30
C PRO A 10 -1.33 6.57 12.59
N LYS A 11 -2.07 7.53 13.15
CA LYS A 11 -2.87 7.35 14.37
C LYS A 11 -4.33 7.05 14.06
N GLU A 12 -4.84 7.57 12.94
CA GLU A 12 -6.22 7.39 12.50
C GLU A 12 -6.34 6.11 11.66
N PRO A 13 -7.13 5.12 12.10
CA PRO A 13 -7.36 3.91 11.32
C PRO A 13 -8.05 4.20 9.99
N ASN A 14 -7.71 3.41 8.96
CA ASN A 14 -8.29 3.43 7.63
C ASN A 14 -8.16 4.76 6.85
N LYS A 15 -7.41 5.73 7.40
CA LYS A 15 -7.06 6.98 6.71
C LYS A 15 -5.74 6.80 5.95
N VAL A 16 -5.77 7.06 4.66
CA VAL A 16 -4.56 7.08 3.82
C VAL A 16 -3.84 8.41 4.03
N LEU A 17 -2.59 8.36 4.47
CA LEU A 17 -1.70 9.53 4.55
C LEU A 17 -0.75 9.50 3.36
N THR A 18 -0.71 10.58 2.58
CA THR A 18 0.33 10.80 1.58
C THR A 18 1.51 11.50 2.25
N LEU A 19 2.65 10.82 2.34
CA LEU A 19 3.85 11.37 2.99
C LEU A 19 4.77 12.07 1.99
N TYR A 20 4.71 11.65 0.74
CA TYR A 20 5.41 12.25 -0.39
C TYR A 20 4.60 12.01 -1.66
N GLU A 21 4.55 13.00 -2.55
CA GLU A 21 3.96 12.89 -3.88
C GLU A 21 4.64 13.90 -4.82
N ASP A 22 5.04 13.42 -6.00
CA ASP A 22 5.63 14.21 -7.07
C ASP A 22 5.16 13.70 -8.44
N SER A 23 5.80 14.15 -9.52
CA SER A 23 5.48 13.69 -10.88
C SER A 23 5.86 12.23 -11.15
N LEU A 24 6.71 11.61 -10.32
CA LEU A 24 7.20 10.24 -10.49
C LEU A 24 6.39 9.23 -9.67
N GLY A 25 5.85 9.63 -8.53
CA GLY A 25 5.05 8.73 -7.72
C GLY A 25 4.57 9.31 -6.40
N ALA A 26 4.06 8.43 -5.54
CA ALA A 26 3.60 8.79 -4.22
C ALA A 26 3.97 7.71 -3.20
N PHE A 27 4.39 8.13 -2.01
CA PHE A 27 4.56 7.26 -0.86
C PHE A 27 3.38 7.47 0.10
N LYS A 28 2.58 6.41 0.27
CA LYS A 28 1.37 6.44 1.09
C LYS A 28 1.50 5.50 2.28
N TRP A 29 0.96 5.91 3.42
CA TRP A 29 1.00 5.15 4.67
C TRP A 29 -0.41 5.09 5.27
N ILE A 30 -0.85 3.88 5.63
CA ILE A 30 -2.16 3.63 6.23
C ILE A 30 -2.02 2.76 7.48
N LEU A 31 -2.82 3.05 8.51
CA LEU A 31 -3.04 2.15 9.63
C LEU A 31 -4.32 1.35 9.36
N LEU A 32 -4.23 0.05 9.17
CA LEU A 32 -5.39 -0.83 8.99
C LEU A 32 -5.82 -1.41 10.35
N THR A 33 -7.12 -1.47 10.59
CA THR A 33 -7.71 -2.22 11.71
C THR A 33 -7.89 -3.70 11.36
N GLN A 34 -8.12 -4.55 12.36
CA GLN A 34 -8.52 -5.94 12.12
C GLN A 34 -9.76 -5.96 11.21
N ASN A 35 -9.76 -6.85 10.22
CA ASN A 35 -10.82 -7.01 9.21
C ASN A 35 -10.95 -5.87 8.18
N SER A 36 -10.06 -4.88 8.20
CA SER A 36 -9.99 -3.91 7.10
C SER A 36 -9.43 -4.57 5.85
N SER A 37 -10.08 -4.35 4.71
CA SER A 37 -9.56 -4.71 3.40
C SER A 37 -9.22 -3.45 2.62
N LEU A 38 -7.99 -3.37 2.12
CA LEU A 38 -7.65 -2.34 1.15
C LEU A 38 -8.17 -2.82 -0.22
N ASN A 39 -9.18 -2.12 -0.73
CA ASN A 39 -9.64 -2.32 -2.11
C ASN A 39 -8.75 -1.46 -3.00
N TYR A 40 -7.94 -2.14 -3.80
CA TYR A 40 -7.15 -1.48 -4.81
C TYR A 40 -7.94 -1.41 -6.12
N PHE A 41 -8.04 -0.21 -6.68
CA PHE A 41 -8.47 0.05 -8.05
C PHE A 41 -7.26 0.55 -8.82
N SER A 42 -6.82 -0.22 -9.80
CA SER A 42 -5.76 0.23 -10.71
C SER A 42 -6.31 1.32 -11.61
N ASN A 43 -5.42 2.22 -12.00
CA ASN A 43 -5.61 3.05 -13.17
C ASN A 43 -4.44 2.66 -14.07
N GLU A 44 -4.70 2.39 -15.35
CA GLU A 44 -3.97 1.46 -16.23
C GLU A 44 -2.43 1.59 -16.34
N ASN A 45 -1.80 2.64 -15.80
CA ASN A 45 -0.38 2.96 -16.01
C ASN A 45 0.43 3.19 -14.71
N ARG A 46 0.07 2.58 -13.57
CA ARG A 46 0.84 2.75 -12.31
C ARG A 46 1.37 1.44 -11.76
N GLU A 47 2.65 1.45 -11.40
CA GLU A 47 3.29 0.42 -10.58
C GLU A 47 2.98 0.64 -9.11
N ILE A 48 2.74 -0.45 -8.37
CA ILE A 48 2.46 -0.37 -6.93
C ILE A 48 3.24 -1.41 -6.16
N VAL A 49 3.75 -0.97 -5.02
CA VAL A 49 4.40 -1.82 -4.02
C VAL A 49 3.65 -1.63 -2.70
N ILE A 50 3.15 -2.72 -2.12
CA ILE A 50 2.48 -2.72 -0.81
C ILE A 50 3.25 -3.64 0.13
N SER A 51 3.47 -3.19 1.36
CA SER A 51 4.05 -4.01 2.43
C SER A 51 3.34 -3.79 3.76
N CYS A 52 3.25 -4.84 4.56
CA CYS A 52 2.65 -4.80 5.88
C CYS A 52 3.73 -4.84 6.96
N LEU A 53 3.83 -3.75 7.73
CA LEU A 53 4.99 -3.47 8.58
C LEU A 53 4.81 -3.88 10.05
N LYS A 54 3.58 -3.76 10.58
CA LYS A 54 3.31 -3.99 12.02
C LYS A 54 2.67 -5.36 12.29
N SER A 55 1.76 -5.78 11.44
CA SER A 55 1.02 -7.04 11.55
C SER A 55 0.73 -7.59 10.17
N SER A 56 0.50 -8.91 10.07
CA SER A 56 0.00 -9.51 8.84
C SER A 56 -1.31 -8.85 8.40
N CYS A 57 -1.52 -8.77 7.10
CA CYS A 57 -2.67 -8.11 6.50
C CYS A 57 -3.20 -8.93 5.33
N THR A 58 -4.44 -8.66 4.92
CA THR A 58 -5.03 -9.20 3.70
C THR A 58 -5.31 -8.06 2.74
N ILE A 59 -4.70 -8.09 1.56
CA ILE A 59 -4.92 -7.14 0.48
C ILE A 59 -5.84 -7.77 -0.55
N ARG A 60 -6.82 -7.01 -1.06
CA ARG A 60 -7.71 -7.49 -2.12
C ARG A 60 -7.38 -6.80 -3.43
N ILE A 61 -7.01 -7.59 -4.44
CA ILE A 61 -6.68 -7.13 -5.78
C ILE A 61 -7.62 -7.88 -6.72
N LYS A 62 -8.45 -7.14 -7.49
CA LYS A 62 -9.44 -7.74 -8.41
C LYS A 62 -10.37 -8.79 -7.75
N GLY A 63 -10.68 -8.63 -6.47
CA GLY A 63 -11.50 -9.58 -5.70
C GLY A 63 -10.75 -10.77 -5.12
N GLU A 64 -9.52 -11.03 -5.53
CA GLU A 64 -8.65 -12.04 -4.94
C GLU A 64 -7.96 -11.53 -3.68
N GLY A 65 -7.93 -12.36 -2.64
CA GLY A 65 -7.36 -12.02 -1.33
C GLY A 65 -5.94 -12.57 -1.16
N TYR A 66 -4.98 -11.67 -0.96
CA TYR A 66 -3.57 -11.98 -0.73
C TYR A 66 -3.22 -11.73 0.73
N LYS A 67 -2.84 -12.79 1.46
CA LYS A 67 -2.38 -12.69 2.84
C LYS A 67 -0.88 -12.43 2.85
N LEU A 68 -0.47 -11.29 3.41
CA LEU A 68 0.93 -10.89 3.56
C LEU A 68 1.33 -10.96 5.03
N ASN A 69 2.46 -11.58 5.31
CA ASN A 69 3.09 -11.50 6.63
C ASN A 69 3.83 -10.17 6.82
N VAL A 70 4.30 -9.93 8.03
CA VAL A 70 5.09 -8.75 8.35
C VAL A 70 6.38 -8.76 7.52
N LYS A 71 6.64 -7.66 6.80
CA LYS A 71 7.76 -7.45 5.85
C LYS A 71 7.60 -8.16 4.50
N ASP A 72 6.53 -8.90 4.27
CA ASP A 72 6.21 -9.35 2.91
C ASP A 72 5.89 -8.13 2.04
N VAL A 73 6.21 -8.25 0.76
CA VAL A 73 5.99 -7.21 -0.25
C VAL A 73 5.19 -7.82 -1.38
N ILE A 74 4.12 -7.14 -1.79
CA ILE A 74 3.43 -7.42 -3.05
C ILE A 74 3.74 -6.32 -4.05
N TYR A 75 4.07 -6.72 -5.27
CA TYR A 75 4.28 -5.85 -6.41
C TYR A 75 3.14 -6.06 -7.40
N ILE A 76 2.57 -4.96 -7.87
CA ILE A 76 1.51 -4.94 -8.86
C ILE A 76 2.04 -4.18 -10.08
N PRO A 77 2.27 -4.85 -11.22
CA PRO A 77 2.79 -4.22 -12.42
C PRO A 77 1.75 -3.30 -13.08
N PRO A 78 2.20 -2.31 -13.89
CA PRO A 78 1.28 -1.43 -14.61
C PRO A 78 0.53 -2.24 -15.67
N GLY A 79 -0.71 -1.87 -15.96
CA GLY A 79 -1.50 -2.56 -16.98
C GLY A 79 -1.84 -4.02 -16.65
N SER A 80 -1.76 -4.43 -15.38
CA SER A 80 -2.27 -5.73 -14.90
C SER A 80 -3.80 -5.88 -15.04
N GLU A 81 -4.47 -4.88 -15.61
CA GLU A 81 -5.89 -4.85 -15.99
C GLU A 81 -6.22 -5.47 -17.36
N LYS A 82 -5.31 -6.20 -18.01
CA LYS A 82 -5.68 -7.00 -19.18
C LYS A 82 -6.37 -8.30 -18.76
N ASP A 83 -7.69 -8.25 -18.65
CA ASP A 83 -8.58 -9.35 -19.03
C ASP A 83 -8.98 -9.18 -20.50
#